data_AF-A0A060Z874-F1
#
_entry.id   AF-A0A060Z874-F1
#
_cell.length_a   1.000
_cell.length_b   1.000
_cell.length_c   1.000
_cell.angle_alpha   90.00
_cell.angle_beta   90.00
_cell.angle_gamma   90.00
#
_symmetry.space_group_name_H-M   'P 1'
#
loop_
_entity.id
_entity.type
_entity.pdbx_description
1 polymer ?
#
loop_
_entity_poly.entity_id
_entity_poly.type
_entity_poly.pdbx_seq_one_letter_code
_entity_poly.pdbx_strand_id
1 'polypeptide(L)'
;MSRGELTFVAGAPRANHTGAVVLLRKDNVYRLVPQHILWGEELASSFGYSVATADLNSDGWTDLIVGAPNYFDRKAEIGGAVYIFLNPFGNWEYAQPIRLNGTYDSMFGLTVNNVGDLDRDGYDGEEGLDQIKSI
;
A
#
# COMPACT_ATOMS: atom_id res chain seq x y z
N MET A 1 10.68 -4.10 2.23
CA MET A 1 11.16 -3.94 3.61
C MET A 1 11.88 -5.22 3.99
N SER A 2 13.21 -5.15 4.14
CA SER A 2 14.03 -6.30 4.55
C SER A 2 14.02 -6.44 6.07
N ARG A 3 14.05 -7.66 6.60
CA ARG A 3 14.17 -7.87 8.05
C ARG A 3 15.49 -7.30 8.57
N GLY A 4 15.42 -6.58 9.69
CA GLY A 4 16.60 -6.02 10.35
C GLY A 4 17.19 -4.77 9.68
N GLU A 5 16.59 -4.28 8.59
CA GLU A 5 17.04 -3.07 7.90
C GLU A 5 15.96 -1.99 7.92
N LEU A 6 16.35 -0.74 8.20
CA LEU A 6 15.46 0.40 8.08
C LEU A 6 15.17 0.70 6.61
N THR A 7 13.93 0.53 6.20
CA THR A 7 13.41 0.94 4.88
C THR A 7 12.58 2.22 5.04
N PHE A 8 12.74 3.16 4.12
CA PHE A 8 11.88 4.35 4.03
C PHE A 8 10.87 4.15 2.91
N VAL A 9 9.61 4.48 3.15
CA VAL A 9 8.52 4.42 2.18
C VAL A 9 8.14 5.85 1.81
N ALA A 10 8.11 6.17 0.52
CA ALA A 10 7.73 7.50 0.05
C ALA A 10 6.69 7.41 -1.07
N GLY A 11 5.60 8.15 -0.93
CA GLY A 11 4.59 8.31 -1.98
C GLY A 11 5.01 9.37 -3.01
N ALA A 12 4.70 9.12 -4.27
CA ALA A 12 4.90 10.02 -5.39
C ALA A 12 3.66 10.04 -6.30
N PRO A 13 2.52 10.59 -5.82
CA PRO A 13 1.20 10.44 -6.47
C PRO A 13 1.08 11.05 -7.87
N ARG A 14 2.06 11.87 -8.29
CA ARG A 14 2.09 12.47 -9.64
C ARG A 14 3.12 11.82 -10.58
N ALA A 15 3.88 10.83 -10.11
CA ALA A 15 4.90 10.17 -10.91
C ALA A 15 4.28 9.41 -12.08
N ASN A 16 4.83 9.57 -13.28
CA ASN A 16 4.35 8.93 -14.51
C ASN A 16 2.83 9.08 -14.77
N HIS A 17 2.21 10.15 -14.24
CA HIS A 17 0.78 10.42 -14.28
C HIS A 17 -0.14 9.37 -13.62
N THR A 18 0.35 8.21 -13.20
CA THR A 18 -0.42 7.18 -12.47
C THR A 18 -0.15 7.22 -10.96
N GLY A 19 1.03 7.67 -10.56
CA GLY A 19 1.51 7.65 -9.18
C GLY A 19 2.50 6.51 -8.92
N ALA A 20 3.23 6.60 -7.82
CA ALA A 20 4.18 5.58 -7.40
C ALA A 20 4.38 5.56 -5.88
N VAL A 21 4.89 4.44 -5.38
CA VAL A 21 5.50 4.33 -4.05
C VAL A 21 6.94 3.85 -4.22
N VAL A 22 7.88 4.52 -3.56
CA VAL A 22 9.30 4.21 -3.61
C VAL A 22 9.74 3.63 -2.27
N LEU A 23 10.31 2.42 -2.30
CA LEU A 23 11.01 1.83 -1.16
C LEU A 23 12.48 2.20 -1.25
N LEU A 24 12.96 2.92 -0.24
CA LEU A 24 14.31 3.48 -0.19
C LEU A 24 15.11 2.83 0.93
N ARG A 25 16.40 2.63 0.70
CA ARG A 25 17.36 2.25 1.74
C ARG A 25 18.42 3.33 1.92
N LYS A 26 19.13 3.29 3.04
CA LYS A 26 20.37 4.08 3.21
C LYS A 26 21.54 3.33 2.56
N ASP A 27 22.33 4.02 1.76
CA ASP A 27 23.61 3.52 1.29
C ASP A 27 24.72 3.72 2.35
N ASN A 28 25.95 3.29 2.03
CA ASN A 28 27.11 3.38 2.94
C ASN A 28 27.53 4.82 3.28
N VAL A 29 26.96 5.82 2.61
CA VAL A 29 27.22 7.25 2.84
C VAL A 29 25.93 7.94 3.34
N TYR A 30 24.98 7.17 3.88
CA TYR A 30 23.72 7.63 4.47
C TYR A 30 22.77 8.35 3.50
N ARG A 31 22.92 8.15 2.19
CA ARG A 31 21.98 8.69 1.20
C ARG A 31 20.80 7.74 1.03
N LEU A 32 19.61 8.29 0.88
CA LEU A 32 18.43 7.52 0.48
C LEU A 32 18.53 7.18 -0.99
N VAL A 33 18.60 5.88 -1.30
CA VAL A 33 18.65 5.37 -2.67
C VAL A 33 17.43 4.48 -2.92
N PRO A 34 16.76 4.62 -4.09
CA PRO A 34 15.65 3.73 -4.44
C PRO A 34 16.13 2.28 -4.49
N GLN A 35 15.36 1.41 -3.86
CA GLN A 35 15.53 -0.03 -3.93
C GLN A 35 14.45 -0.65 -4.80
N HIS A 36 13.19 -0.23 -4.61
CA HIS A 36 12.06 -0.67 -5.42
C HIS A 36 11.12 0.51 -5.71
N ILE A 37 10.44 0.45 -6.86
CA ILE A 37 9.38 1.38 -7.23
C ILE A 37 8.14 0.56 -7.59
N LEU A 38 7.05 0.81 -6.88
CA LEU A 38 5.73 0.26 -7.17
C LEU A 38 4.93 1.33 -7.91
N TRP A 39 4.47 1.01 -9.11
CA TRP A 39 3.75 1.96 -9.97
C TRP A 39 2.24 1.80 -9.81
N GLY A 40 1.52 2.91 -9.82
CA GLY A 40 0.07 2.90 -9.96
C GLY A 40 -0.35 2.43 -11.35
N GLU A 41 -1.47 1.71 -11.42
CA GLU A 41 -1.99 1.14 -12.67
C GLU A 41 -2.78 2.15 -13.50
N GLU A 42 -3.48 3.09 -12.86
CA GLU A 42 -4.49 3.92 -13.51
C GLU A 42 -4.06 5.39 -13.59
N LEU A 43 -4.33 6.01 -14.76
CA LEU A 43 -4.01 7.42 -15.02
C LEU A 43 -4.76 8.34 -14.04
N ALA A 44 -4.03 9.32 -13.49
CA ALA A 44 -4.53 10.32 -12.56
C ALA A 44 -5.15 9.75 -11.27
N SER A 45 -4.90 8.48 -10.94
CA SER A 45 -5.44 7.83 -9.73
C SER A 45 -4.82 8.34 -8.42
N SER A 46 -3.72 9.07 -8.51
CA SER A 46 -2.93 9.53 -7.36
C SER A 46 -2.41 8.37 -6.50
N PHE A 47 -2.03 7.24 -7.10
CA PHE A 47 -1.45 6.11 -6.35
C PHE A 47 -0.21 6.54 -5.55
N GLY A 48 -0.19 6.23 -4.26
CA GLY A 48 0.85 6.71 -3.35
C GLY A 48 0.50 8.04 -2.68
N TYR A 49 -0.78 8.45 -2.68
CA TYR A 49 -1.23 9.66 -1.98
C TYR A 49 -1.07 9.54 -0.46
N SER A 50 -1.50 8.40 0.09
CA SER A 50 -1.30 8.03 1.49
C SER A 50 -0.65 6.66 1.55
N VAL A 51 0.21 6.44 2.56
CA VAL A 51 0.90 5.17 2.77
C VAL A 51 0.88 4.80 4.25
N ALA A 52 0.73 3.51 4.55
CA ALA A 52 0.89 2.96 5.89
C ALA A 52 1.61 1.61 5.80
N THR A 53 2.17 1.17 6.93
CA THR A 53 2.89 -0.09 7.04
C THR A 53 2.43 -0.85 8.29
N ALA A 54 2.28 -2.15 8.17
CA ALA A 54 1.75 -3.04 9.19
C ALA A 54 2.25 -4.47 8.94
N ASP A 55 2.20 -5.37 9.90
CA ASP A 55 2.34 -6.80 9.65
C ASP A 55 0.92 -7.39 9.58
N LEU A 56 0.32 -7.37 8.39
CA LEU A 56 -1.12 -7.63 8.22
C LEU A 56 -1.47 -9.11 8.28
N ASN A 57 -0.48 -9.97 8.02
CA ASN A 57 -0.64 -11.43 8.01
C ASN A 57 0.16 -12.12 9.13
N SER A 58 0.74 -11.33 10.05
CA SER A 58 1.50 -11.79 11.21
C SER A 58 2.64 -12.76 10.86
N ASP A 59 3.24 -12.58 9.69
CA ASP A 59 4.36 -13.41 9.23
C ASP A 59 5.74 -12.87 9.66
N GLY A 60 5.76 -11.72 10.34
CA GLY A 60 6.95 -11.02 10.80
C GLY A 60 7.63 -10.17 9.72
N TRP A 61 6.98 -9.92 8.58
CA TRP A 61 7.42 -8.99 7.55
C TRP A 61 6.48 -7.81 7.46
N THR A 62 7.05 -6.61 7.39
CA THR A 62 6.23 -5.40 7.25
C THR A 62 5.67 -5.31 5.84
N ASP A 63 4.34 -5.27 5.75
CA ASP A 63 3.51 -5.06 4.56
C ASP A 63 3.25 -3.58 4.29
N LEU A 64 2.70 -3.29 3.12
CA LEU A 64 2.46 -1.93 2.64
C LEU A 64 1.01 -1.72 2.22
N ILE A 65 0.42 -0.65 2.71
CA ILE A 65 -0.92 -0.16 2.32
C ILE A 65 -0.73 1.16 1.57
N VAL A 66 -1.36 1.30 0.41
CA VAL A 66 -1.24 2.47 -0.47
C VAL A 66 -2.62 2.98 -0.88
N GLY A 67 -2.86 4.27 -0.66
CA GLY A 67 -4.07 4.96 -1.12
C GLY A 67 -3.93 5.53 -2.53
N ALA A 68 -5.01 5.46 -3.29
CA ALA A 68 -5.20 6.09 -4.60
C ALA A 68 -6.59 6.77 -4.64
N PRO A 69 -6.79 7.87 -3.90
CA PRO A 69 -8.12 8.47 -3.70
C PRO A 69 -8.76 9.03 -4.97
N ASN A 70 -7.98 9.21 -6.06
CA ASN A 70 -8.48 9.67 -7.34
C ASN A 70 -8.68 8.54 -8.35
N TYR A 71 -8.46 7.26 -7.97
CA TYR A 71 -8.87 6.13 -8.79
C TYR A 71 -10.37 6.25 -9.10
N PHE A 72 -10.77 6.00 -10.34
CA PHE A 72 -12.15 6.18 -10.74
C PHE A 72 -12.53 5.23 -11.87
N ASP A 73 -13.61 4.49 -11.69
CA ASP A 73 -14.25 3.73 -12.76
C ASP A 73 -15.75 4.05 -12.76
N ARG A 74 -16.19 4.74 -13.80
CA ARG A 74 -17.59 5.16 -13.94
C ARG A 74 -18.54 3.98 -14.13
N LYS A 75 -18.12 2.92 -14.83
CA LYS A 75 -19.00 1.78 -15.15
C LYS A 75 -19.20 0.88 -13.94
N ALA A 76 -18.15 0.72 -13.15
CA ALA A 76 -18.18 -0.05 -11.92
C ALA A 76 -18.62 0.78 -10.70
N GLU A 77 -18.93 2.07 -10.87
CA GLU A 77 -19.31 2.99 -9.80
C GLU A 77 -18.28 3.08 -8.66
N ILE A 78 -16.98 3.10 -9.02
CA ILE A 78 -15.86 3.14 -8.08
C ILE A 78 -15.31 4.56 -7.96
N GLY A 79 -15.10 5.03 -6.73
CA GLY A 79 -14.45 6.29 -6.41
C GLY A 79 -13.40 6.12 -5.30
N GLY A 80 -12.12 6.13 -5.68
CA GLY A 80 -10.99 5.86 -4.80
C GLY A 80 -10.69 4.36 -4.64
N ALA A 81 -9.44 4.06 -4.28
CA ALA A 81 -8.96 2.70 -4.05
C ALA A 81 -7.87 2.65 -2.98
N VAL A 82 -7.75 1.50 -2.32
CA VAL A 82 -6.63 1.13 -1.46
C VAL A 82 -5.99 -0.15 -2.00
N TYR A 83 -4.66 -0.18 -2.03
CA TYR A 83 -3.87 -1.31 -2.47
C TYR A 83 -3.08 -1.87 -1.30
N ILE A 84 -3.18 -3.17 -1.07
CA ILE A 84 -2.47 -3.90 -0.02
C ILE A 84 -1.42 -4.78 -0.69
N PHE A 85 -0.15 -4.53 -0.37
CA PHE A 85 0.97 -5.36 -0.79
C PHE A 85 1.49 -6.13 0.42
N LEU A 86 1.24 -7.43 0.44
CA LEU A 86 1.93 -8.34 1.36
C LEU A 86 3.39 -8.46 0.94
N ASN A 87 4.29 -8.38 1.90
CA ASN A 87 5.72 -8.42 1.68
C ASN A 87 6.17 -9.88 1.49
N PRO A 88 6.58 -10.29 0.28
CA PRO A 88 6.94 -11.68 0.00
C PRO A 88 8.37 -11.96 0.46
N PHE A 89 8.61 -11.91 1.77
CA PHE A 89 9.91 -12.16 2.39
C PHE A 89 11.03 -11.23 1.89
N GLY A 90 10.68 -9.98 1.59
CA GLY A 90 11.59 -8.96 1.08
C GLY A 90 11.69 -8.91 -0.45
N ASN A 91 11.03 -9.81 -1.19
CA ASN A 91 11.15 -9.88 -2.65
C ASN A 91 10.07 -9.09 -3.41
N TRP A 92 10.19 -7.77 -3.43
CA TRP A 92 9.19 -6.87 -4.01
C TRP A 92 9.01 -6.99 -5.53
N GLU A 93 9.84 -7.76 -6.24
CA GLU A 93 9.62 -8.04 -7.67
C GLU A 93 8.36 -8.87 -7.93
N TYR A 94 7.93 -9.69 -6.96
CA TYR A 94 6.73 -10.54 -7.05
C TYR A 94 5.53 -9.99 -6.30
N ALA A 95 5.63 -8.79 -5.72
CA ALA A 95 4.55 -8.21 -4.94
C ALA A 95 3.37 -7.85 -5.86
N GLN A 96 2.24 -8.55 -5.68
CA GLN A 96 0.98 -8.27 -6.36
C GLN A 96 0.00 -7.67 -5.35
N PRO A 97 -0.62 -6.51 -5.64
CA PRO A 97 -1.52 -5.91 -4.69
C PRO A 97 -2.89 -6.58 -4.69
N ILE A 98 -3.51 -6.63 -3.51
CA ILE A 98 -4.95 -6.76 -3.37
C ILE A 98 -5.54 -5.34 -3.43
N ARG A 99 -6.49 -5.08 -4.34
CA ARG A 99 -7.14 -3.77 -4.48
C ARG A 99 -8.52 -3.79 -3.85
N LEU A 100 -8.77 -2.84 -2.96
CA LEU A 100 -10.06 -2.56 -2.34
C LEU A 100 -10.62 -1.29 -2.97
N ASN A 101 -11.86 -1.36 -3.42
CA ASN A 101 -12.51 -0.28 -4.16
C ASN A 101 -13.44 0.51 -3.23
N GLY A 102 -13.37 1.83 -3.32
CA GLY A 102 -14.38 2.69 -2.74
C GLY A 102 -15.66 2.71 -3.56
N THR A 103 -16.75 3.14 -2.92
CA THR A 103 -17.97 3.49 -3.64
C THR A 103 -17.80 4.80 -4.43
N TYR A 104 -18.72 5.05 -5.36
CA TYR A 104 -18.74 6.25 -6.18
C TYR A 104 -18.54 7.53 -5.34
N ASP A 105 -17.65 8.42 -5.79
CA ASP A 105 -17.29 9.69 -5.13
C ASP A 105 -16.77 9.59 -3.68
N SER A 106 -16.46 8.40 -3.16
CA SER A 106 -16.06 8.25 -1.74
C SER A 106 -14.63 8.74 -1.42
N MET A 107 -13.78 8.92 -2.44
CA MET A 107 -12.35 9.20 -2.28
C MET A 107 -11.65 8.15 -1.39
N PHE A 108 -12.09 6.90 -1.44
CA PHE A 108 -11.53 5.83 -0.63
C PHE A 108 -10.00 5.74 -0.80
N GLY A 109 -9.30 5.57 0.32
CA GLY A 109 -7.83 5.68 0.34
C GLY A 109 -7.30 7.11 0.42
N LEU A 110 -8.12 8.11 0.78
CA LEU A 110 -7.63 9.47 1.07
C LEU A 110 -6.70 9.50 2.29
N THR A 111 -6.99 8.67 3.28
CA THR A 111 -6.14 8.42 4.45
C THR A 111 -6.10 6.92 4.71
N VAL A 112 -4.94 6.42 5.10
CA VAL A 112 -4.74 5.05 5.58
C VAL A 112 -3.87 5.14 6.83
N ASN A 113 -4.22 4.38 7.88
CA ASN A 113 -3.48 4.35 9.14
C ASN A 113 -3.43 2.90 9.64
N ASN A 114 -2.32 2.52 10.30
CA ASN A 114 -2.27 1.31 11.11
C ASN A 114 -2.80 1.67 12.51
N VAL A 115 -3.82 0.94 12.98
CA VAL A 115 -4.46 1.11 14.30
C VAL A 115 -4.09 -0.01 15.28
N GLY A 116 -3.27 -0.96 14.85
CA GLY A 116 -2.91 -2.19 15.55
C GLY A 116 -4.03 -3.24 15.53
N ASP A 117 -3.78 -4.33 16.23
CA ASP A 117 -4.75 -5.38 16.53
C ASP A 117 -5.83 -4.88 17.52
N LEU A 118 -7.00 -4.55 16.99
CA LEU A 118 -8.12 -3.99 17.77
C LEU A 118 -9.04 -5.07 18.33
N ASP A 119 -9.24 -6.17 17.61
CA ASP A 119 -10.17 -7.24 17.97
C ASP A 119 -9.48 -8.39 18.74
N ARG A 120 -8.16 -8.36 18.85
CA ARG A 120 -7.27 -9.28 19.55
C ARG A 120 -7.20 -10.66 18.91
N ASP A 121 -7.36 -10.74 17.60
CA ASP A 121 -7.22 -11.97 16.84
C ASP A 121 -5.76 -12.32 16.49
N GLY A 122 -4.84 -11.39 16.76
CA GLY A 122 -3.41 -11.55 16.52
C GLY A 122 -2.91 -10.98 15.18
N TYR A 123 -3.73 -10.21 14.46
CA TYR A 123 -3.38 -9.51 13.22
C TYR A 123 -3.56 -7.99 13.35
N ASP A 124 -2.74 -7.20 12.66
CA ASP A 124 -2.95 -5.74 12.60
C ASP A 124 -4.16 -5.42 11.69
N GLY A 125 -5.36 -5.20 12.26
CA GLY A 125 -6.57 -4.86 11.50
C GLY A 125 -7.87 -5.31 12.18
N GLU A 126 -9.02 -5.08 11.56
CA GLU A 126 -10.32 -5.59 12.06
C GLU A 126 -10.66 -6.99 11.53
N GLU A 127 -9.97 -7.51 10.50
CA GLU A 127 -10.36 -8.79 9.87
C GLU A 127 -9.16 -9.49 9.18
N GLY A 128 -8.92 -10.76 9.52
CA GLY A 128 -7.98 -11.62 8.82
C GLY A 128 -8.26 -11.73 7.31
N LEU A 129 -7.19 -11.79 6.51
CA LEU A 129 -7.14 -11.76 5.03
C LEU A 129 -8.16 -12.64 4.27
N ASP A 130 -8.74 -13.65 4.91
CA ASP A 130 -9.75 -14.52 4.30
C ASP A 130 -11.09 -13.80 4.00
N GLN A 131 -11.37 -12.63 4.62
CA GLN A 131 -12.60 -11.85 4.34
C GLN A 131 -12.41 -10.57 3.53
N ILE A 132 -11.17 -10.11 3.31
CA ILE A 132 -10.86 -8.94 2.47
C ILE A 132 -11.25 -9.17 0.99
N LYS A 133 -11.39 -10.43 0.57
CA LYS A 133 -11.90 -10.79 -0.77
C LYS A 133 -13.44 -10.79 -0.89
N SER A 134 -14.17 -10.58 0.22
CA SER A 134 -15.64 -10.62 0.27
C SER A 134 -16.32 -9.26 0.46
N ILE A 135 -15.57 -8.16 0.42
CA ILE A 135 -16.07 -6.78 0.40
C ILE A 135 -15.93 -6.22 -1.02
#